data_AF-A0A317TWW6-F1
#
_entry.id   AF-A0A317TWW6-F1
#
_cell.length_a   1.000
_cell.length_b   1.000
_cell.length_c   1.000
_cell.angle_alpha   90.00
_cell.angle_beta   90.00
_cell.angle_gamma   90.00
#
_symmetry.space_group_name_H-M   'P 1'
#
loop_
_entity.id
_entity.type
_entity.pdbx_description
1 polymer ?
#
loop_
_entity_poly.entity_id
_entity_poly.type
_entity_poly.pdbx_seq_one_letter_code
_entity_poly.pdbx_strand_id
1 'polypeptide(L)'
;MKKRKKITCLMQKSLGVLGMIVLSSSVFANDLLSKALEGDVKDSLGSGSMFWKVFILVDIILATAMAVKSKNPMVFVGVTAVAFIPAFLLKTFVF
;
A
#
# COMPACT_ATOMS: atom_id res chain seq x y z
N MET A 1 11.58 -49.89 18.76
CA MET A 1 12.08 -48.60 18.19
C MET A 1 11.53 -48.22 16.81
N LYS A 2 11.08 -49.15 15.93
CA LYS A 2 10.61 -48.82 14.56
C LYS A 2 9.32 -47.96 14.48
N LYS A 3 8.37 -48.13 15.41
CA LYS A 3 7.08 -47.39 15.39
C LYS A 3 7.20 -45.90 15.77
N ARG A 4 8.10 -45.54 16.70
CA ARG A 4 8.36 -44.13 17.08
C ARG A 4 8.90 -43.29 15.92
N LYS A 5 9.85 -43.83 15.14
CA LYS A 5 10.41 -43.16 13.94
C LYS A 5 9.35 -42.87 12.87
N LYS A 6 8.33 -43.73 12.73
CA LYS A 6 7.25 -43.57 11.75
C LYS A 6 6.30 -42.42 12.12
N ILE A 7 6.02 -42.25 13.42
CA ILE A 7 5.16 -41.18 13.94
C ILE A 7 5.86 -39.82 13.84
N THR A 8 7.13 -39.72 14.21
CA THR A 8 7.89 -38.45 14.08
C THR A 8 8.04 -38.00 12.63
N CYS A 9 8.18 -38.93 11.68
CA CYS A 9 8.21 -38.62 10.25
C CYS A 9 6.85 -38.10 9.74
N LEU A 10 5.74 -38.68 10.23
CA LEU A 10 4.38 -38.21 9.92
C LEU A 10 4.10 -36.81 10.48
N MET A 11 4.56 -36.51 11.69
CA MET A 11 4.43 -35.17 12.27
C MET A 11 5.25 -34.12 11.52
N GLN A 12 6.48 -34.45 11.08
CA GLN A 12 7.28 -33.54 10.24
C GLN A 12 6.61 -33.23 8.89
N LYS A 13 6.00 -34.23 8.26
CA LYS A 13 5.24 -34.03 7.02
C LYS A 13 3.98 -33.19 7.24
N SER A 14 3.27 -33.42 8.34
CA SER A 14 2.10 -32.62 8.71
C SER A 14 2.45 -31.16 8.99
N LEU A 15 3.60 -30.89 9.62
CA LEU A 15 4.08 -29.52 9.87
C LEU A 15 4.45 -28.80 8.58
N GLY A 16 5.08 -29.50 7.62
CA GLY A 16 5.41 -28.94 6.30
C GLY A 16 4.17 -28.60 5.47
N VAL A 17 3.13 -29.43 5.54
CA VAL A 17 1.84 -29.16 4.88
C VAL A 17 1.11 -27.98 5.54
N LEU A 18 1.14 -27.90 6.88
CA LEU A 18 0.54 -26.77 7.60
C LEU A 18 1.25 -25.44 7.28
N GLY A 19 2.59 -25.46 7.18
CA GLY A 19 3.39 -24.30 6.78
C GLY A 19 3.08 -23.83 5.35
N MET A 20 2.92 -24.77 4.41
CA MET A 20 2.49 -24.46 3.04
C MET A 20 1.09 -23.84 3.00
N ILE A 21 0.13 -24.33 3.79
CA ILE A 21 -1.24 -23.79 3.83
C ILE A 21 -1.26 -22.35 4.38
N VAL A 22 -0.50 -22.07 5.44
CA VAL A 22 -0.39 -20.71 6.00
C VAL A 22 0.30 -19.77 5.00
N LEU A 23 1.35 -20.21 4.32
CA LEU A 23 2.00 -19.43 3.26
C LEU A 23 1.07 -19.19 2.07
N SER A 24 0.28 -20.18 1.64
CA SER A 24 -0.72 -20.00 0.58
C SER A 24 -1.81 -18.99 0.96
N SER A 25 -2.20 -18.93 2.24
CA SER A 25 -3.16 -17.92 2.71
C SER A 25 -2.60 -16.49 2.66
N SER A 26 -1.30 -16.32 2.88
CA SER A 26 -0.63 -15.00 2.77
C SER A 26 -0.52 -14.50 1.32
N VAL A 27 -0.41 -15.40 0.35
CA VAL A 27 -0.47 -15.06 -1.09
C VAL A 27 -1.89 -14.64 -1.49
N PHE A 28 -2.93 -15.28 -0.94
CA PHE A 28 -4.34 -14.93 -1.19
C PHE A 28 -4.80 -13.65 -0.48
N ALA A 29 -4.17 -13.25 0.64
CA ALA A 29 -4.52 -12.00 1.32
C ALA A 29 -4.08 -10.75 0.54
N ASN A 30 -2.98 -10.86 -0.23
CA ASN A 30 -2.59 -9.82 -1.17
C ASN A 30 -3.64 -9.66 -2.29
N ASP A 31 -4.22 -10.78 -2.76
CA ASP A 31 -5.30 -10.77 -3.75
C ASP A 31 -6.58 -10.12 -3.19
N LEU A 32 -6.94 -10.33 -1.92
CA LEU A 32 -8.12 -9.68 -1.33
C LEU A 32 -7.94 -8.17 -1.12
N LEU A 33 -6.74 -7.70 -0.78
CA LEU A 33 -6.45 -6.26 -0.67
C LEU A 33 -6.41 -5.60 -2.04
N SER A 34 -5.77 -6.22 -3.05
CA SER A 34 -5.78 -5.72 -4.42
C SER A 34 -7.18 -5.75 -5.04
N LYS A 35 -7.98 -6.77 -4.71
CA LYS A 35 -9.36 -6.93 -5.19
C LYS A 35 -10.35 -6.00 -4.48
N ALA A 36 -10.10 -5.65 -3.23
CA ALA A 36 -10.83 -4.59 -2.51
C ALA A 36 -10.41 -3.17 -2.95
N LEU A 37 -9.18 -3.02 -3.46
CA LEU A 37 -8.74 -1.79 -4.12
C LEU A 37 -9.12 -1.73 -5.61
N GLU A 38 -9.51 -2.84 -6.25
CA GLU A 38 -9.94 -2.89 -7.65
C GLU A 38 -11.35 -2.32 -7.83
N GLY A 39 -11.51 -1.41 -8.79
CA GLY A 39 -12.78 -0.73 -9.07
C GLY A 39 -12.86 0.63 -8.37
N ASP A 40 -13.87 0.82 -7.53
CA ASP A 40 -14.25 2.15 -6.99
C ASP A 40 -13.12 2.86 -6.22
N VAL A 41 -12.28 2.12 -5.50
CA VAL A 41 -11.16 2.71 -4.74
C VAL A 41 -10.01 3.09 -5.66
N LYS A 42 -9.71 2.28 -6.68
CA LYS A 42 -8.73 2.62 -7.72
C LYS A 42 -9.17 3.79 -8.58
N ASP A 43 -10.46 3.90 -8.88
CA ASP A 43 -10.98 5.02 -9.65
C ASP A 43 -11.07 6.30 -8.81
N SER A 44 -11.34 6.18 -7.50
CA SER A 44 -11.42 7.32 -6.57
C SER A 44 -10.06 7.77 -6.02
N LEU A 45 -9.11 6.85 -5.81
CA LEU A 45 -7.80 7.10 -5.19
C LEU A 45 -6.61 6.77 -6.11
N GLY A 46 -6.83 6.35 -7.35
CA GLY A 46 -5.76 6.13 -8.32
C GLY A 46 -5.06 7.42 -8.71
N SER A 47 -3.83 7.32 -9.23
CA SER A 47 -2.97 8.50 -9.45
C SER A 47 -3.57 9.55 -10.41
N GLY A 48 -4.55 9.18 -11.25
CA GLY A 48 -5.27 10.07 -12.15
C GLY A 48 -6.60 10.61 -11.61
N SER A 49 -7.02 10.22 -10.41
CA SER A 49 -8.35 10.51 -9.88
C SER A 49 -8.55 12.01 -9.57
N MET A 50 -9.81 12.44 -9.53
CA MET A 50 -10.14 13.82 -9.16
C MET A 50 -9.76 14.16 -7.71
N PHE A 51 -9.70 13.17 -6.82
CA PHE A 51 -9.33 13.37 -5.42
C PHE A 51 -7.93 13.99 -5.28
N TRP A 52 -6.91 13.37 -5.88
CA TRP A 52 -5.53 13.88 -5.80
C TRP A 52 -5.38 15.25 -6.45
N LYS A 53 -6.07 15.47 -7.57
CA LYS A 53 -6.07 16.77 -8.26
C LYS A 53 -6.65 17.88 -7.39
N VAL A 54 -7.80 17.63 -6.74
CA VAL A 54 -8.44 18.61 -5.85
C VAL A 54 -7.62 18.81 -4.58
N PHE A 55 -7.11 17.73 -3.99
CA PHE A 55 -6.27 17.80 -2.78
C PHE A 55 -5.00 18.62 -3.01
N ILE A 56 -4.25 18.34 -4.08
CA ILE A 56 -3.04 19.09 -4.45
C ILE A 56 -3.37 20.55 -4.76
N LEU A 57 -4.50 20.82 -5.42
CA LEU A 57 -4.91 22.20 -5.73
C LEU A 57 -5.21 23.00 -4.45
N VAL A 58 -5.92 22.41 -3.49
CA VAL A 58 -6.18 23.02 -2.18
C VAL A 58 -4.88 23.24 -1.41
N ASP A 59 -3.98 22.25 -1.42
CA ASP A 59 -2.68 22.34 -0.74
C ASP A 59 -1.78 23.44 -1.34
N ILE A 60 -1.74 23.59 -2.66
CA ILE A 60 -1.04 24.69 -3.33
C ILE A 60 -1.61 26.05 -2.92
N ILE A 61 -2.93 26.21 -2.85
CA ILE A 61 -3.56 27.48 -2.45
C ILE A 61 -3.21 27.82 -1.00
N LEU A 62 -3.30 26.85 -0.09
CA LEU A 62 -2.93 27.00 1.32
C LEU A 62 -1.44 27.32 1.48
N ALA A 63 -0.58 26.60 0.76
CA ALA A 63 0.86 26.84 0.75
C ALA A 63 1.20 28.21 0.17
N THR A 64 0.50 28.65 -0.87
CA THR A 64 0.66 29.99 -1.45
C THR A 64 0.22 31.06 -0.46
N ALA A 65 -0.92 30.88 0.22
CA ALA A 65 -1.37 31.80 1.27
C ALA A 65 -0.36 31.88 2.43
N MET A 66 0.19 30.73 2.84
CA MET A 66 1.24 30.64 3.86
C MET A 66 2.56 31.27 3.40
N ALA A 67 2.96 31.08 2.14
CA ALA A 67 4.16 31.66 1.56
C ALA A 67 4.05 33.19 1.44
N VAL A 68 2.88 33.72 1.08
CA VAL A 68 2.62 35.16 1.03
C VAL A 68 2.65 35.78 2.43
N LYS A 69 2.02 35.12 3.42
CA LYS A 69 2.00 35.60 4.81
C LYS A 69 3.37 35.54 5.47
N SER A 70 4.10 34.44 5.27
CA SER A 70 5.43 34.22 5.89
C SER A 70 6.59 34.80 5.09
N LYS A 71 6.36 35.20 3.83
CA LYS A 71 7.38 35.59 2.83
C LYS A 71 8.46 34.52 2.65
N ASN A 72 8.15 33.26 2.98
CA ASN A 72 9.10 32.15 2.91
C ASN A 72 8.67 31.15 1.83
N PRO A 73 9.40 31.05 0.71
CA PRO A 73 9.06 30.14 -0.40
C PRO A 73 9.29 28.66 -0.07
N MET A 74 9.92 28.34 1.07
CA MET A 74 10.22 26.95 1.47
C MET A 74 8.95 26.10 1.69
N VAL A 75 7.78 26.72 1.88
CA VAL A 75 6.49 26.03 2.03
C VAL A 75 6.13 25.18 0.79
N PHE A 76 6.59 25.56 -0.41
CA PHE A 76 6.36 24.80 -1.64
C PHE A 76 7.10 23.45 -1.69
N VAL A 77 8.18 23.28 -0.91
CA VAL A 77 8.88 22.00 -0.79
C VAL A 77 7.97 20.97 -0.11
N GLY A 78 7.17 21.39 0.87
CA GLY A 78 6.16 20.55 1.51
C GLY A 78 5.10 20.07 0.52
N VAL A 79 4.57 20.97 -0.30
CA VAL A 79 3.59 20.65 -1.36
C VAL A 79 4.17 19.65 -2.36
N THR A 80 5.44 19.82 -2.73
CA THR A 80 6.13 18.91 -3.67
C THR A 80 6.26 17.51 -3.07
N ALA A 81 6.60 17.39 -1.80
CA ALA A 81 6.67 16.10 -1.11
C ALA A 81 5.28 15.44 -0.97
N VAL A 82 4.25 16.22 -0.63
CA VAL A 82 2.87 15.75 -0.47
C VAL A 82 2.26 15.33 -1.82
N ALA A 83 2.65 15.93 -2.94
CA ALA A 83 2.25 15.48 -4.27
C ALA A 83 3.06 14.28 -4.76
N PHE A 84 4.36 14.22 -4.43
CA PHE A 84 5.27 13.20 -4.93
C PHE A 84 5.11 11.85 -4.24
N ILE A 85 4.92 11.83 -2.91
CA ILE A 85 4.80 10.57 -2.15
C ILE A 85 3.59 9.74 -2.62
N PRO A 86 2.37 10.28 -2.76
CA PRO A 86 1.25 9.52 -3.26
C PRO A 86 1.41 9.11 -4.72
N ALA A 87 1.96 10.00 -5.57
CA ALA A 87 2.21 9.67 -6.96
C ALA A 87 3.22 8.52 -7.11
N PHE A 88 4.26 8.49 -6.27
CA PHE A 88 5.23 7.42 -6.20
C PHE A 88 4.58 6.12 -5.69
N LEU A 89 3.93 6.16 -4.52
CA LEU A 89 3.33 4.98 -3.90
C LEU A 89 2.24 4.34 -4.76
N LEU A 90 1.38 5.14 -5.37
CA LEU A 90 0.34 4.63 -6.28
C LEU A 90 0.96 4.02 -7.54
N LYS A 91 2.04 4.61 -8.08
CA LYS A 91 2.71 4.11 -9.28
C LYS A 91 3.64 2.92 -9.02
N THR A 92 4.02 2.63 -7.78
CA THR A 92 4.90 1.50 -7.46
C THR A 92 4.18 0.34 -6.79
N PHE A 93 3.07 0.59 -6.08
CA PHE A 93 2.38 -0.44 -5.28
C PHE A 93 0.93 -0.72 -5.73
N VAL A 94 0.32 0.15 -6.53
CA VAL A 94 -1.09 0.00 -6.98
C VAL A 94 -1.21 -0.16 -8.50
N PHE A 95 -0.25 0.36 -9.28
CA PHE A 95 -0.19 0.29 -10.75
C PHE A 95 1.15 -0.22 -11.23
#